data_AF-A0A1E4MA93-F1
#
_entry.id   AF-A0A1E4MA93-F1
#
_cell.length_a   1.000
_cell.length_b   1.000
_cell.length_c   1.000
_cell.angle_alpha   90.00
_cell.angle_beta   90.00
_cell.angle_gamma   90.00
#
_symmetry.space_group_name_H-M   'P 1'
#
loop_
_entity.id
_entity.type
_entity.pdbx_description
1 polymer ?
#
loop_
_entity_poly.entity_id
_entity_poly.type
_entity_poly.pdbx_seq_one_letter_code
_entity_poly.pdbx_strand_id
1 'polypeptide(L)'
;MSMVEFCLGMALSRRAPQSVGELATELSAWFDRPVRSRAIKAPLEAMLGRGWVAPGAGTYTLSDAGTAALTPFTHALVRMLDGGRRLLDLAVFMSLIKEFERSGS
;
A
#
# COMPACT_ATOMS: atom_id res chain seq x y z
N MET A 1 -8.41 -2.82 -11.77
CA MET A 1 -8.10 -2.26 -10.44
C MET A 1 -7.88 -0.76 -10.62
N SER A 2 -8.53 0.09 -9.82
CA SER A 2 -8.30 1.55 -9.86
C SER A 2 -7.10 1.95 -8.98
N MET A 3 -6.56 3.16 -9.18
CA MET A 3 -5.49 3.69 -8.33
C MET A 3 -5.92 3.76 -6.86
N VAL A 4 -7.18 4.12 -6.58
CA VAL A 4 -7.70 4.17 -5.20
C VAL A 4 -7.80 2.78 -4.59
N GLU A 5 -8.25 1.77 -5.35
CA GLU A 5 -8.26 0.37 -4.90
C GLU A 5 -6.85 -0.13 -4.59
N PHE A 6 -5.88 0.21 -5.45
CA PHE A 6 -4.47 -0.12 -5.23
C PHE A 6 -3.94 0.54 -3.95
N CYS A 7 -4.18 1.84 -3.76
CA CYS A 7 -3.75 2.55 -2.54
C CYS A 7 -4.40 1.99 -1.27
N LEU A 8 -5.71 1.66 -1.31
CA LEU A 8 -6.39 1.01 -0.18
C LEU A 8 -5.76 -0.35 0.13
N GLY A 9 -5.47 -1.15 -0.91
CA GLY A 9 -4.78 -2.42 -0.76
C GLY A 9 -3.39 -2.29 -0.13
N MET A 10 -2.62 -1.30 -0.58
CA MET A 10 -1.30 -1.00 -0.02
C MET A 10 -1.34 -0.48 1.41
N ALA A 11 -2.36 0.31 1.78
CA ALA A 11 -2.53 0.77 3.16
C ALA A 11 -2.78 -0.44 4.08
N LEU A 12 -3.73 -1.30 3.69
CA LEU A 12 -4.05 -2.53 4.42
C LEU A 12 -2.87 -3.52 4.47
N SER A 13 -2.04 -3.58 3.43
CA SER A 13 -0.85 -4.45 3.45
C SER A 13 0.25 -3.94 4.38
N ARG A 14 0.32 -2.61 4.60
CA ARG A 14 1.30 -1.97 5.49
C ARG A 14 0.87 -2.03 6.94
N ARG A 15 -0.43 -1.89 7.20
CA ARG A 15 -1.02 -1.92 8.54
C ARG A 15 -2.43 -2.50 8.44
N ALA A 16 -2.71 -3.52 9.23
CA ALA A 16 -4.03 -4.09 9.37
C ALA A 16 -4.25 -4.55 10.82
N PRO A 17 -5.50 -4.57 11.32
CA PRO A 17 -6.73 -4.10 10.65
C PRO A 17 -6.85 -2.56 10.63
N GLN A 18 -7.60 -2.00 9.67
CA GLN A 18 -7.88 -0.55 9.61
C GLN A 18 -9.36 -0.25 9.36
N SER A 19 -9.87 0.80 9.98
CA SER A 19 -11.18 1.37 9.71
C SER A 19 -11.21 2.23 8.45
N VAL A 20 -12.41 2.54 7.94
CA VAL A 20 -12.61 3.48 6.82
C VAL A 20 -11.98 4.85 7.13
N GLY A 21 -12.09 5.33 8.37
CA GLY A 21 -11.51 6.62 8.79
C GLY A 21 -9.99 6.61 8.72
N GLU A 22 -9.34 5.56 9.20
CA GLU A 22 -7.88 5.41 9.14
C GLU A 22 -7.37 5.30 7.70
N LEU A 23 -8.07 4.54 6.86
CA LEU A 23 -7.74 4.43 5.43
C LEU A 23 -7.86 5.80 4.73
N ALA A 24 -8.90 6.57 5.02
CA ALA A 24 -9.07 7.91 4.47
C ALA A 24 -7.94 8.85 4.91
N THR A 25 -7.53 8.80 6.19
CA THR A 25 -6.41 9.59 6.71
C THR A 25 -5.09 9.22 6.03
N GLU A 26 -4.80 7.93 5.88
CA GLU A 26 -3.57 7.46 5.25
C GLU A 26 -3.51 7.83 3.76
N LEU A 27 -4.60 7.62 3.01
CA LEU A 27 -4.68 8.04 1.61
C LEU A 27 -4.60 9.56 1.44
N SER A 28 -5.12 10.34 2.40
CA SER A 28 -5.00 11.80 2.38
C SER A 28 -3.54 12.24 2.46
N ALA A 29 -2.75 11.57 3.31
CA ALA A 29 -1.32 11.83 3.42
C ALA A 29 -0.57 11.46 2.13
N TRP A 30 -0.91 10.34 1.48
CA TRP A 30 -0.25 9.93 0.23
C TRP A 30 -0.59 10.80 -0.96
N PHE A 31 -1.83 11.29 -1.05
CA PHE A 31 -2.26 12.15 -2.14
C PHE A 31 -2.00 13.64 -1.90
N ASP A 32 -1.40 14.00 -0.76
CA ASP A 32 -1.18 15.38 -0.33
C ASP A 32 -2.46 16.23 -0.43
N ARG A 33 -3.62 15.62 -0.13
CA ARG A 33 -4.93 16.27 -0.18
C ARG A 33 -6.01 15.51 0.60
N PRO A 34 -7.05 16.17 1.12
CA PRO A 34 -8.12 15.49 1.86
C PRO A 34 -8.89 14.46 1.02
N VAL A 35 -8.89 13.21 1.48
CA VAL A 35 -9.73 12.12 0.99
C VAL A 35 -10.86 11.89 1.97
N ARG A 36 -12.11 12.08 1.50
CA ARG A 36 -13.30 11.85 2.34
C ARG A 36 -13.61 10.36 2.43
N SER A 37 -14.06 9.88 3.59
CA SER A 37 -14.50 8.49 3.80
C SER A 37 -15.57 8.03 2.78
N ARG A 38 -16.44 8.93 2.32
CA ARG A 38 -17.42 8.63 1.27
C ARG A 38 -16.76 8.27 -0.07
N ALA A 39 -15.62 8.86 -0.40
CA ALA A 39 -14.91 8.64 -1.67
C ALA A 39 -14.23 7.25 -1.73
N ILE A 40 -13.90 6.67 -0.57
CA ILE A 40 -13.29 5.33 -0.50
C ILE A 40 -14.32 4.20 -0.35
N LYS A 41 -15.58 4.52 -0.03
CA LYS A 41 -16.63 3.52 0.19
C LYS A 41 -16.87 2.64 -1.04
N ALA A 42 -17.11 3.23 -2.20
CA ALA A 42 -17.37 2.47 -3.43
C ALA A 42 -16.17 1.61 -3.88
N PRO A 43 -14.92 2.13 -3.90
CA PRO A 43 -13.73 1.29 -4.11
C PRO A 43 -13.62 0.12 -3.13
N LEU A 44 -13.86 0.36 -1.83
CA LEU A 44 -13.77 -0.67 -0.79
C LEU A 44 -14.86 -1.74 -0.95
N GLU A 45 -16.09 -1.35 -1.27
CA GLU A 45 -17.18 -2.28 -1.63
C GLU A 45 -16.83 -3.12 -2.85
N ALA A 46 -16.21 -2.53 -3.87
CA ALA A 46 -15.76 -3.27 -5.03
C ALA A 46 -14.62 -4.24 -4.70
N MET A 47 -13.75 -3.93 -3.73
CA MET A 47 -12.72 -4.85 -3.25
C MET A 47 -13.31 -6.00 -2.42
N LEU A 48 -14.32 -5.72 -1.58
CA LEU A 48 -15.10 -6.73 -0.87
C LEU A 48 -15.80 -7.68 -1.84
N GLY A 49 -16.47 -7.15 -2.87
CA GLY A 49 -17.15 -7.96 -3.90
C GLY A 49 -16.21 -8.86 -4.71
N ARG A 50 -14.92 -8.53 -4.78
CA ARG A 50 -13.86 -9.36 -5.39
C ARG A 50 -13.18 -10.31 -4.41
N GLY A 51 -13.54 -10.28 -3.13
CA GLY A 51 -12.90 -11.07 -2.08
C GLY A 51 -11.46 -10.63 -1.77
N TRP A 52 -11.05 -9.43 -2.19
CA TRP A 52 -9.70 -8.91 -1.97
C TRP A 52 -9.48 -8.38 -0.55
N VAL A 53 -10.57 -8.07 0.15
CA VAL A 53 -10.56 -7.53 1.51
C VAL A 53 -11.51 -8.38 2.34
N ALA A 54 -11.12 -8.69 3.58
CA ALA A 54 -11.97 -9.36 4.55
C ALA A 54 -12.50 -8.32 5.56
N PRO A 55 -13.82 -8.29 5.82
CA PRO A 55 -14.40 -7.41 6.82
C PRO A 55 -14.22 -7.96 8.24
N GLY A 56 -13.94 -7.06 9.19
CA GLY A 56 -13.99 -7.29 10.63
C GLY A 56 -15.03 -6.39 11.31
N ALA A 57 -14.94 -6.23 12.64
CA ALA A 57 -15.82 -5.35 13.41
C ALA A 57 -15.51 -3.86 13.16
N GLY A 58 -16.03 -3.32 12.05
CA GLY A 58 -15.81 -1.92 11.64
C GLY A 58 -14.44 -1.65 11.00
N THR A 59 -13.66 -2.70 10.78
CA THR A 59 -12.32 -2.65 10.19
C THR A 59 -12.19 -3.63 9.04
N TYR A 60 -11.09 -3.52 8.31
CA TYR A 60 -10.79 -4.29 7.12
C TYR A 60 -9.37 -4.84 7.20
N THR A 61 -9.18 -6.02 6.64
CA THR A 61 -7.86 -6.62 6.41
C THR A 61 -7.73 -7.03 4.95
N LEU A 62 -6.52 -7.03 4.44
CA LEU A 62 -6.25 -7.56 3.10
C LEU A 62 -6.31 -9.10 3.14
N SER A 63 -6.98 -9.72 2.18
CA SER A 63 -7.00 -11.19 2.05
C SER A 63 -5.82 -11.70 1.22
N ASP A 64 -5.58 -13.01 1.22
CA ASP A 64 -4.57 -13.63 0.33
C ASP A 64 -4.89 -13.37 -1.15
N ALA A 65 -6.17 -13.42 -1.53
CA ALA A 65 -6.61 -13.10 -2.88
C ALA A 65 -6.34 -11.61 -3.23
N GLY A 66 -6.50 -10.71 -2.27
CA GLY A 66 -6.14 -9.29 -2.41
C GLY A 66 -4.63 -9.10 -2.58
N THR A 67 -3.82 -9.79 -1.76
CA THR A 67 -2.36 -9.78 -1.87
C THR A 67 -1.91 -10.28 -3.24
N ALA A 68 -2.47 -11.39 -3.71
CA ALA A 68 -2.19 -11.93 -5.04
C ALA A 68 -2.58 -10.96 -6.16
N ALA A 69 -3.71 -10.26 -6.02
CA ALA A 69 -4.17 -9.28 -7.00
C ALA A 69 -3.27 -8.01 -7.06
N LEU A 70 -2.74 -7.57 -5.92
CA LEU A 70 -1.91 -6.36 -5.82
C LEU A 70 -0.45 -6.61 -6.24
N THR A 71 0.08 -7.81 -5.97
CA THR A 71 1.49 -8.17 -6.18
C THR A 71 2.02 -7.81 -7.59
N PRO A 72 1.33 -8.16 -8.69
CA PRO A 72 1.79 -7.79 -10.04
C PRO A 72 1.89 -6.28 -10.25
N PHE A 73 0.92 -5.51 -9.74
CA PHE A 73 0.92 -4.05 -9.83
C PHE A 73 2.06 -3.43 -9.01
N THR A 74 2.31 -3.94 -7.81
CA THR A 74 3.44 -3.50 -6.98
C THR A 74 4.77 -3.74 -7.70
N HIS A 75 4.97 -4.93 -8.29
CA HIS A 75 6.17 -5.22 -9.07
C HIS A 75 6.30 -4.31 -10.31
N ALA A 76 5.19 -4.04 -11.02
CA ALA A 76 5.20 -3.15 -12.16
C ALA A 76 5.58 -1.72 -11.77
N LEU A 77 5.01 -1.19 -10.68
CA LEU A 77 5.34 0.14 -10.15
C LEU A 77 6.81 0.24 -9.73
N VAL A 78 7.32 -0.75 -9.00
CA VAL A 78 8.73 -0.82 -8.59
C VAL A 78 9.63 -0.78 -9.83
N ARG A 79 9.39 -1.64 -10.83
CA ARG A 79 10.20 -1.68 -12.06
C ARG A 79 10.13 -0.39 -12.88
N MET A 80 8.95 0.23 -12.92
CA MET A 80 8.72 1.47 -13.65
C MET A 80 9.47 2.64 -12.99
N LEU A 81 9.36 2.79 -11.67
CA LEU A 81 10.07 3.82 -10.90
C LEU A 81 11.59 3.62 -10.95
N ASP A 82 12.01 2.37 -10.92
CA ASP A 82 13.39 1.95 -11.03
C ASP A 82 13.98 2.16 -12.44
N GLY A 83 13.13 2.40 -13.45
CA GLY A 83 13.53 2.57 -14.85
C GLY A 83 14.27 1.37 -15.44
N GLY A 84 14.13 0.18 -14.82
CA GLY A 84 14.89 -1.03 -15.14
C GLY A 84 16.36 -1.04 -14.67
N ARG A 85 16.76 -0.12 -13.78
CA ARG A 85 18.18 0.13 -13.43
C ARG A 85 18.61 -0.39 -12.05
N ARG A 86 17.71 -0.98 -11.26
CA ARG A 86 17.92 -1.45 -9.89
C ARG A 86 18.42 -0.36 -8.90
N LEU A 87 18.02 0.89 -9.13
CA LEU A 87 18.25 2.03 -8.25
C LEU A 87 17.62 1.85 -6.85
N LEU A 88 16.51 1.11 -6.73
CA LEU A 88 15.96 0.79 -5.41
C LEU A 88 16.86 -0.18 -4.63
N ASP A 89 17.45 -1.18 -5.30
CA ASP A 89 18.43 -2.07 -4.69
C ASP A 89 19.68 -1.29 -4.27
N LEU A 90 20.12 -0.33 -5.08
CA LEU A 90 21.23 0.57 -4.76
C LEU A 90 20.92 1.46 -3.54
N ALA A 91 19.72 2.02 -3.45
CA ALA A 91 19.32 2.86 -2.32
C ALA A 91 19.28 2.08 -0.99
N VAL A 92 18.83 0.82 -1.03
CA VAL A 92 18.90 -0.10 0.12
C VAL A 92 20.34 -0.40 0.49
N PHE A 93 21.19 -0.72 -0.49
CA PHE A 93 22.61 -0.98 -0.28
C PHE A 93 23.34 0.21 0.36
N MET A 94 23.08 1.42 -0.13
CA MET A 94 23.63 2.65 0.43
C MET A 94 23.14 2.94 1.85
N SER A 95 21.91 2.55 2.18
CA SER A 95 21.38 2.69 3.55
C SER A 95 22.07 1.73 4.52
N LEU A 96 22.32 0.48 4.10
CA LEU A 96 23.06 -0.51 4.88
C LEU A 96 24.52 -0.10 5.12
N ILE A 97 25.21 0.44 4.09
CA ILE A 97 26.59 0.95 4.25
C ILE A 97 26.63 2.04 5.31
N LYS A 98 25.74 3.02 5.22
CA LYS A 98 25.68 4.12 6.19
C LYS A 98 25.40 3.65 7.61
N GLU A 99 24.57 2.62 7.77
CA GLU A 99 24.27 2.04 9.07
C GLU A 99 25.47 1.26 9.64
N PHE A 100 26.22 0.57 8.79
CA PHE A 100 27.46 -0.11 9.16
C PHE A 100 28.54 0.89 9.60
N GLU A 101 28.73 1.97 8.84
CA GLU A 101 29.66 3.07 9.19
C GLU A 101 29.31 3.71 10.54
N ARG A 102 28.02 3.80 10.87
CA ARG A 102 27.54 4.37 12.13
C ARG A 102 27.67 3.42 13.33
N SER A 103 27.74 2.11 13.07
CA SER A 103 27.82 1.06 14.10
C SER A 103 29.27 0.65 14.42
N GLY A 104 30.22 1.03 13.56
CA GLY A 104 31.66 0.77 13.73
C GLY A 104 32.45 1.90 14.40
N SER A 105 31.78 2.93 14.92
CA SER A 105 32.34 4.00 15.75
C SER A 105 31.87 3.89 17.20
#